data_AF-A0AA39KEI4-F1
#
_entry.id   AF-A0AA39KEI4-F1
#
_cell.length_a   1.000
_cell.length_b   1.000
_cell.length_c   1.000
_cell.angle_alpha   90.00
_cell.angle_beta   90.00
_cell.angle_gamma   90.00
#
_symmetry.space_group_name_H-M   'P 1'
#
loop_
_entity.id
_entity.type
_entity.pdbx_description
1 polymer ?
#
loop_
_entity_poly.entity_id
_entity_poly.type
_entity_poly.pdbx_seq_one_letter_code
_entity_poly.pdbx_strand_id
1 'polypeptide(L)'
;MSKDTQASQASEETLANPPKSQWLFHLEALQSTPSTGSLEKQLYDRARGVEFLYRLGSSLQLPAPAMFTAATWFHRFYMRYSMDDYHRQDVAASCIFLATKTEECGRKLRDVARVCQSKVSGKDVGEIPDNSKEVENCQTAILLTEEVLLEALCFDFVVESPHAELVDLFNSYDPDILTQEYAWTIAHDSYRTPLCLLYPPRIIAAACFILAQRVVDGPNSPSLDLRISSTPPSASLPTPPSNKPPSPDRSRFALEYFAFNEEELASLADTLRILIEFYSVQDKTMHPHLSTIATISAPTITPPRANLYGSFSRLSGTTPAESSRLDIGLGRTPNSSHGGQTPEVNGNSQTPNGKPVDSSS
;
A
#
# COMPACT_ATOMS: atom_id res chain seq x y z
N MET A 1 5.85 49.69 -11.52
CA MET A 1 5.41 49.48 -10.12
C MET A 1 4.22 48.53 -9.97
N SER A 2 3.68 47.92 -11.04
CA SER A 2 2.52 47.00 -10.92
C SER A 2 2.77 45.54 -11.35
N LYS A 3 4.00 45.19 -11.77
CA LYS A 3 4.36 43.80 -12.10
C LYS A 3 5.01 43.07 -10.92
N ASP A 4 5.76 43.77 -10.08
CA ASP A 4 6.46 43.16 -8.94
C ASP A 4 5.50 42.80 -7.79
N THR A 5 4.36 43.50 -7.67
CA THR A 5 3.33 43.20 -6.66
C THR A 5 2.55 41.92 -6.98
N GLN A 6 2.35 41.57 -8.26
CA GLN A 6 1.64 40.34 -8.65
C GLN A 6 2.52 39.10 -8.53
N ALA A 7 3.83 39.20 -8.76
CA ALA A 7 4.77 38.10 -8.57
C ALA A 7 4.97 37.73 -7.09
N SER A 8 4.90 38.73 -6.20
CA SER A 8 4.98 38.52 -4.74
C SER A 8 3.71 37.87 -4.18
N GLN A 9 2.52 38.22 -4.71
CA GLN A 9 1.26 37.60 -4.30
C GLN A 9 1.11 36.16 -4.81
N ALA A 10 1.60 35.86 -6.02
CA ALA A 10 1.60 34.49 -6.55
C ALA A 10 2.57 33.56 -5.78
N SER A 11 3.67 34.09 -5.25
CA SER A 11 4.61 33.32 -4.42
C SER A 11 4.13 33.11 -2.98
N GLU A 12 3.33 34.03 -2.42
CA GLU A 12 2.63 33.84 -1.15
C GLU A 12 1.42 32.90 -1.25
N GLU A 13 0.63 32.94 -2.33
CA GLU A 13 -0.51 32.02 -2.53
C GLU A 13 -0.08 30.56 -2.73
N THR A 14 1.10 30.32 -3.32
CA THR A 14 1.64 28.96 -3.48
C THR A 14 2.12 28.37 -2.15
N LEU A 15 2.42 29.22 -1.16
CA LEU A 15 2.81 28.80 0.20
C LEU A 15 1.59 28.53 1.10
N ALA A 16 0.40 29.02 0.71
CA ALA A 16 -0.83 28.98 1.52
C ALA A 16 -1.63 27.68 1.35
N ASN A 17 -1.41 26.93 0.26
CA ASN A 17 -2.01 25.62 0.04
C ASN A 17 -0.96 24.70 -0.60
N PRO A 18 -0.30 23.81 0.18
CA PRO A 18 0.59 22.82 -0.42
C PRO A 18 -0.20 22.04 -1.49
N PRO A 19 0.39 21.75 -2.66
CA PRO A 19 -0.30 21.00 -3.69
C PRO A 19 -0.79 19.67 -3.10
N LYS A 20 -2.09 19.39 -3.23
CA LYS A 20 -2.67 18.13 -2.78
C LYS A 20 -1.86 16.98 -3.39
N SER A 21 -1.29 16.13 -2.54
CA SER A 21 -0.50 14.98 -2.98
C SER A 21 -1.33 14.15 -3.95
N GLN A 22 -0.81 13.92 -5.17
CA GLN A 22 -1.48 13.12 -6.22
C GLN A 22 -1.75 11.68 -5.78
N TRP A 23 -1.15 11.24 -4.68
CA TRP A 23 -1.20 9.88 -4.16
C TRP A 23 -2.16 9.69 -2.99
N LEU A 24 -2.84 10.76 -2.55
CA LEU A 24 -3.87 10.69 -1.54
C LEU A 24 -5.25 10.65 -2.19
N PHE A 25 -5.99 9.58 -1.89
CA PHE A 25 -7.29 9.28 -2.45
C PHE A 25 -8.34 9.23 -1.35
N HIS A 26 -9.58 9.58 -1.69
CA HIS A 26 -10.72 9.28 -0.85
C HIS A 26 -10.91 7.77 -0.73
N LEU A 27 -11.48 7.31 0.39
CA LEU A 27 -11.66 5.89 0.67
C LEU A 27 -12.49 5.19 -0.42
N GLU A 28 -13.49 5.88 -0.98
CA GLU A 28 -14.36 5.37 -2.04
C GLU A 28 -13.60 5.07 -3.34
N ALA A 29 -12.45 5.72 -3.57
CA ALA A 29 -11.62 5.46 -4.75
C ALA A 29 -11.14 4.01 -4.81
N LEU A 30 -11.00 3.34 -3.65
CA LEU A 30 -10.63 1.93 -3.60
C LEU A 30 -11.70 1.00 -4.24
N GLN A 31 -12.95 1.46 -4.36
CA GLN A 31 -14.00 0.69 -5.06
C GLN A 31 -13.92 0.80 -6.58
N SER A 32 -13.16 1.78 -7.10
CA SER A 32 -13.05 2.09 -8.53
C SER A 32 -11.65 1.81 -9.06
N THR A 33 -10.91 0.91 -8.42
CA THR A 33 -9.60 0.45 -8.92
C THR A 33 -9.78 -0.33 -10.21
N PRO A 34 -8.73 -0.47 -11.05
CA PRO A 34 -8.81 -1.22 -12.30
C PRO A 34 -8.99 -2.74 -12.11
N SER A 35 -8.79 -3.26 -10.89
CA SER A 35 -8.85 -4.69 -10.60
C SER A 35 -10.28 -5.20 -10.52
N THR A 36 -10.55 -6.37 -11.08
CA THR A 36 -11.85 -7.02 -10.93
C THR A 36 -12.01 -7.67 -9.54
N GLY A 37 -13.25 -7.95 -9.15
CA GLY A 37 -13.57 -8.61 -7.88
C GLY A 37 -13.86 -7.65 -6.72
N SER A 38 -14.19 -8.24 -5.56
CA SER A 38 -14.59 -7.45 -4.38
C SER A 38 -13.41 -6.68 -3.78
N LEU A 39 -13.71 -5.51 -3.20
CA LEU A 39 -12.71 -4.71 -2.47
C LEU A 39 -12.01 -5.55 -1.39
N GLU A 40 -12.74 -6.40 -0.67
CA GLU A 40 -12.19 -7.29 0.35
C GLU A 40 -11.09 -8.22 -0.22
N LYS A 41 -11.34 -8.84 -1.38
CA LYS A 41 -10.35 -9.69 -2.06
C LYS A 41 -9.12 -8.87 -2.47
N GLN A 42 -9.33 -7.69 -3.04
CA GLN A 42 -8.23 -6.83 -3.46
C GLN A 42 -7.36 -6.40 -2.28
N LEU A 43 -7.96 -6.04 -1.14
CA LEU A 43 -7.22 -5.69 0.08
C LEU A 43 -6.47 -6.88 0.67
N TYR A 44 -7.03 -8.08 0.60
CA TYR A 44 -6.34 -9.32 0.96
C TYR A 44 -5.11 -9.55 0.04
N ASP A 45 -5.30 -9.45 -1.28
CA ASP A 45 -4.23 -9.62 -2.26
C ASP A 45 -3.12 -8.56 -2.08
N ARG A 46 -3.48 -7.32 -1.73
CA ARG A 46 -2.51 -6.27 -1.38
C ARG A 46 -1.69 -6.65 -0.13
N ALA A 47 -2.36 -7.06 0.95
CA ALA A 47 -1.68 -7.46 2.18
C ALA A 47 -0.73 -8.64 1.94
N ARG A 48 -1.15 -9.64 1.15
CA ARG A 48 -0.31 -10.79 0.75
C ARG A 48 0.86 -10.40 -0.14
N GLY A 49 0.66 -9.43 -1.04
CA GLY A 49 1.72 -8.89 -1.88
C GLY A 49 2.80 -8.18 -1.06
N VAL A 50 2.39 -7.32 -0.12
CA VAL A 50 3.31 -6.63 0.80
C VAL A 50 4.02 -7.61 1.73
N GLU A 51 3.35 -8.65 2.23
CA GLU A 51 4.01 -9.68 3.03
C GLU A 51 5.07 -10.44 2.22
N PHE A 52 4.78 -10.79 0.97
CA PHE A 52 5.76 -11.39 0.07
C PHE A 52 6.94 -10.44 -0.18
N LEU A 53 6.66 -9.15 -0.44
CA LEU A 53 7.65 -8.09 -0.60
C LEU A 53 8.62 -8.01 0.59
N TYR A 54 8.10 -8.02 1.82
CA TYR A 54 8.94 -8.00 3.02
C TYR A 54 9.80 -9.26 3.15
N ARG A 55 9.27 -10.44 2.80
CA ARG A 55 10.07 -11.69 2.79
C ARG A 55 11.23 -11.62 1.78
N LEU A 56 11.02 -10.98 0.63
CA LEU A 56 12.10 -10.73 -0.34
C LEU A 56 13.13 -9.77 0.25
N GLY A 57 12.69 -8.61 0.73
CA GLY A 57 13.58 -7.57 1.26
C GLY A 57 14.41 -8.06 2.45
N SER A 58 13.82 -8.80 3.39
CA SER A 58 14.57 -9.41 4.50
C SER A 58 15.60 -10.43 4.03
N SER A 59 15.26 -11.28 3.05
CA SER A 59 16.20 -12.28 2.51
C SER A 59 17.35 -11.64 1.72
N LEU A 60 17.09 -10.46 1.12
CA LEU A 60 18.09 -9.63 0.46
C LEU A 60 18.84 -8.69 1.42
N GLN A 61 18.51 -8.72 2.72
CA GLN A 61 19.08 -7.86 3.76
C GLN A 61 18.95 -6.37 3.41
N LEU A 62 17.77 -5.97 2.93
CA LEU A 62 17.48 -4.56 2.66
C LEU A 62 17.12 -3.83 3.96
N PRO A 63 17.49 -2.54 4.08
CA PRO A 63 17.05 -1.72 5.19
C PRO A 63 15.53 -1.52 5.15
N ALA A 64 14.90 -1.37 6.30
CA ALA A 64 13.45 -1.23 6.42
C ALA A 64 12.85 -0.07 5.61
N PRO A 65 13.46 1.14 5.58
CA PRO A 65 12.99 2.24 4.73
C PRO A 65 12.81 1.83 3.26
N ALA A 66 13.75 1.08 2.68
CA ALA A 66 13.63 0.63 1.29
C ALA A 66 12.43 -0.31 1.07
N MET A 67 12.12 -1.17 2.05
CA MET A 67 10.94 -2.03 1.99
C MET A 67 9.64 -1.23 2.15
N PHE A 68 9.63 -0.17 2.96
CA PHE A 68 8.48 0.72 3.15
C PHE A 68 8.18 1.55 1.90
N THR A 69 9.22 2.09 1.26
CA THR A 69 9.14 2.76 -0.04
C THR A 69 8.55 1.81 -1.09
N ALA A 70 9.10 0.59 -1.20
CA ALA A 70 8.60 -0.42 -2.13
C ALA A 70 7.14 -0.82 -1.86
N ALA A 71 6.73 -0.96 -0.60
CA ALA A 71 5.34 -1.26 -0.23
C ALA A 71 4.38 -0.13 -0.62
N THR A 72 4.80 1.13 -0.50
CA THR A 72 4.00 2.28 -0.94
C THR A 72 3.82 2.30 -2.44
N TRP A 73 4.88 2.07 -3.21
CA TRP A 73 4.78 1.97 -4.67
C TRP A 73 3.91 0.81 -5.12
N PHE A 74 3.99 -0.33 -4.45
CA PHE A 74 3.11 -1.46 -4.71
C PHE A 74 1.64 -1.05 -4.59
N HIS A 75 1.28 -0.29 -3.55
CA HIS A 75 -0.08 0.21 -3.41
C HIS A 75 -0.47 1.22 -4.50
N ARG A 76 0.42 2.18 -4.82
CA ARG A 76 0.23 3.19 -5.87
C ARG A 76 0.02 2.53 -7.24
N PHE A 77 0.80 1.49 -7.56
CA PHE A 77 0.71 0.74 -8.81
C PHE A 77 -0.71 0.21 -9.04
N TYR A 78 -1.30 -0.46 -8.05
CA TYR A 78 -2.64 -1.04 -8.17
C TYR A 78 -3.78 -0.02 -8.07
N MET A 79 -3.49 1.28 -7.94
CA MET A 79 -4.48 2.32 -8.22
C MET A 79 -4.63 2.59 -9.72
N ARG A 80 -3.67 2.18 -10.55
CA ARG A 80 -3.62 2.45 -12.00
C ARG A 80 -3.60 1.20 -12.87
N TYR A 81 -3.17 0.07 -12.32
CA TYR A 81 -3.11 -1.22 -13.01
C TYR A 81 -3.90 -2.31 -12.27
N SER A 82 -4.38 -3.30 -13.03
CA SER A 82 -5.16 -4.41 -12.50
C SER A 82 -4.29 -5.52 -11.92
N MET A 83 -4.74 -6.11 -10.80
CA MET A 83 -4.19 -7.35 -10.23
C MET A 83 -4.42 -8.57 -11.11
N ASP A 84 -5.37 -8.49 -12.06
CA ASP A 84 -5.64 -9.56 -13.01
C ASP A 84 -4.57 -9.61 -14.11
N ASP A 85 -4.06 -8.44 -14.50
CA ASP A 85 -3.03 -8.30 -15.54
C ASP A 85 -1.62 -8.42 -14.96
N TYR A 86 -1.42 -7.91 -13.74
CA TYR A 86 -0.14 -7.90 -13.05
C TYR A 86 -0.24 -8.65 -11.73
N HIS A 87 0.38 -9.83 -11.67
CA HIS A 87 0.34 -10.64 -10.47
C HIS A 87 1.14 -9.99 -9.32
N ARG A 88 0.58 -10.04 -8.10
CA ARG A 88 1.17 -9.42 -6.90
C ARG A 88 2.63 -9.79 -6.62
N GLN A 89 3.06 -11.00 -6.96
CA GLN A 89 4.46 -11.41 -6.73
C GLN A 89 5.45 -10.73 -7.68
N ASP A 90 5.07 -10.54 -8.94
CA ASP A 90 5.93 -9.90 -9.95
C ASP A 90 6.06 -8.41 -9.69
N VAL A 91 4.95 -7.75 -9.34
CA VAL A 91 4.96 -6.34 -8.93
C VAL A 91 5.74 -6.14 -7.64
N ALA A 92 5.59 -7.03 -6.65
CA ALA A 92 6.37 -6.95 -5.41
C ALA A 92 7.87 -7.09 -5.65
N ALA A 93 8.30 -8.05 -6.48
CA ALA A 93 9.72 -8.22 -6.83
C ALA A 93 10.27 -7.01 -7.59
N SER A 94 9.46 -6.40 -8.48
CA SER A 94 9.84 -5.21 -9.24
C SER A 94 9.93 -3.96 -8.36
N CYS A 95 9.01 -3.79 -7.41
CA CYS A 95 9.10 -2.71 -6.41
C CYS A 95 10.36 -2.84 -5.55
N ILE A 96 10.71 -4.06 -5.13
CA ILE A 96 11.97 -4.33 -4.41
C ILE A 96 13.18 -3.98 -5.27
N PHE A 97 13.21 -4.44 -6.51
CA PHE A 97 14.34 -4.18 -7.41
C PHE A 97 14.52 -2.68 -7.64
N LEU A 98 13.43 -1.95 -7.93
CA LEU A 98 13.44 -0.49 -8.07
C LEU A 98 13.95 0.18 -6.79
N ALA A 99 13.47 -0.25 -5.61
CA ALA A 99 13.87 0.34 -4.33
C ALA A 99 15.36 0.14 -4.05
N THR A 100 15.94 -0.98 -4.49
CA THR A 100 17.39 -1.20 -4.34
C THR A 100 18.23 -0.20 -5.12
N LYS A 101 17.67 0.42 -6.17
CA LYS A 101 18.33 1.44 -6.97
C LYS A 101 18.12 2.84 -6.40
N THR A 102 16.90 3.18 -5.97
CA THR A 102 16.57 4.52 -5.47
C THR A 102 17.07 4.77 -4.05
N GLU A 103 17.09 3.75 -3.20
CA GLU A 103 17.52 3.83 -1.79
C GLU A 103 19.00 3.45 -1.63
N GLU A 104 19.75 3.43 -2.73
CA GLU A 104 21.20 3.15 -2.79
C GLU A 104 21.65 1.84 -2.10
N CYS A 105 20.74 0.85 -2.00
CA CYS A 105 21.03 -0.42 -1.34
C CYS A 105 21.83 -1.38 -2.24
N GLY A 106 21.70 -1.27 -3.56
CA GLY A 106 22.44 -2.01 -4.58
C GLY A 106 22.28 -3.53 -4.53
N ARG A 107 21.36 -4.11 -5.32
CA ARG A 107 21.26 -5.57 -5.52
C ARG A 107 21.27 -5.91 -7.00
N LYS A 108 21.95 -7.00 -7.36
CA LYS A 108 21.92 -7.50 -8.74
C LYS A 108 20.55 -8.09 -9.04
N LEU A 109 20.05 -7.83 -10.25
CA LEU A 109 18.76 -8.37 -10.71
C LEU A 109 18.66 -9.89 -10.52
N ARG A 110 19.73 -10.63 -10.84
CA ARG A 110 19.80 -12.08 -10.67
C ARG A 110 19.62 -12.52 -9.22
N ASP A 111 20.14 -11.77 -8.25
CA ASP A 111 20.01 -12.12 -6.83
C ASP A 111 18.57 -11.90 -6.35
N VAL A 112 17.93 -10.81 -6.77
CA VAL A 112 16.51 -10.55 -6.52
C VAL A 112 15.65 -11.65 -7.12
N ALA A 113 15.90 -12.03 -8.38
CA ALA A 113 15.18 -13.09 -9.06
C ALA A 113 15.38 -14.47 -8.40
N ARG A 114 16.59 -14.80 -7.96
CA ARG A 114 16.88 -16.06 -7.24
C ARG A 114 16.13 -16.12 -5.91
N VAL A 115 16.11 -15.03 -5.15
CA VAL A 115 15.34 -14.93 -3.90
C VAL A 115 13.84 -15.03 -4.17
N CYS A 116 13.33 -14.34 -5.20
CA CYS A 116 11.94 -14.45 -5.63
C CYS A 116 11.57 -15.90 -5.93
N GLN A 117 12.35 -16.59 -6.77
CA GLN A 117 12.12 -17.97 -7.13
C GLN A 117 12.18 -18.92 -5.91
N SER A 118 13.10 -18.70 -4.98
CA SER A 118 13.14 -19.41 -3.69
C SER A 118 11.84 -19.26 -2.91
N LYS A 119 11.32 -18.04 -2.77
CA LYS A 119 10.08 -17.80 -2.01
C LYS A 119 8.82 -18.33 -2.71
N VAL A 120 8.78 -18.27 -4.05
CA VAL A 120 7.67 -18.82 -4.85
C VAL A 120 7.65 -20.35 -4.80
N SER A 121 8.82 -20.99 -4.92
CA SER A 121 8.92 -22.46 -4.92
C SER A 121 8.96 -23.09 -3.52
N GLY A 122 9.11 -22.29 -2.46
CA GLY A 122 9.23 -22.78 -1.09
C GLY A 122 10.57 -23.48 -0.80
N LYS A 123 11.57 -23.30 -1.68
CA LYS A 123 12.90 -23.89 -1.55
C LYS A 123 13.89 -22.89 -0.97
N ASP A 124 14.97 -23.38 -0.38
CA ASP A 124 16.05 -22.51 0.06
C ASP A 124 16.81 -21.90 -1.13
N VAL A 125 17.34 -20.69 -0.96
CA VAL A 125 18.03 -19.94 -2.04
C VAL A 125 19.22 -20.72 -2.59
N GLY A 126 19.92 -21.47 -1.73
CA GLY A 126 21.05 -22.31 -2.10
C GLY A 126 20.67 -23.53 -2.96
N GLU A 127 19.41 -23.94 -2.94
CA GLU A 127 18.89 -25.06 -3.75
C GLU A 127 18.48 -24.63 -5.16
N ILE A 128 18.38 -23.31 -5.41
CA ILE A 128 18.04 -22.79 -6.73
C ILE A 128 19.25 -22.97 -7.67
N PRO A 129 19.14 -23.72 -8.78
CA PRO A 129 20.26 -23.93 -9.70
C PRO A 129 20.76 -22.62 -10.34
N ASP A 130 22.07 -22.53 -10.58
CA ASP A 130 22.67 -21.33 -11.18
C ASP A 130 22.28 -21.12 -12.66
N ASN A 131 21.82 -22.16 -13.36
CA ASN A 131 21.30 -22.11 -14.73
C ASN A 131 19.77 -22.33 -14.78
N SER A 132 19.07 -21.93 -13.72
CA SER A 132 17.61 -22.05 -13.65
C SER A 132 16.93 -21.14 -14.67
N LYS A 133 16.19 -21.75 -15.59
CA LYS A 133 15.34 -21.04 -16.56
C LYS A 133 14.25 -20.24 -15.87
N GLU A 134 13.78 -20.69 -14.72
CA GLU A 134 12.81 -19.97 -13.89
C GLU A 134 13.39 -18.66 -13.36
N VAL A 135 14.66 -18.65 -12.95
CA VAL A 135 15.35 -17.41 -12.56
C VAL A 135 15.51 -16.47 -13.76
N GLU A 136 15.86 -16.96 -14.95
CA GLU A 136 15.94 -16.15 -16.18
C GLU A 136 14.58 -15.53 -16.55
N ASN A 137 13.51 -16.32 -16.47
CA ASN A 137 12.14 -15.83 -16.70
C ASN A 137 11.76 -14.78 -15.66
N CYS A 138 12.08 -15.00 -14.38
CA CYS A 138 11.81 -14.06 -13.30
C CYS A 138 12.58 -12.74 -13.49
N GLN A 139 13.84 -12.78 -13.93
CA GLN A 139 14.59 -11.57 -14.30
C GLN A 139 13.89 -10.77 -15.41
N THR A 140 13.41 -11.48 -16.45
CA THR A 140 12.67 -10.86 -17.56
C THR A 140 11.37 -10.23 -17.08
N ALA A 141 10.60 -10.94 -16.24
CA ALA A 141 9.35 -10.44 -15.68
C ALA A 141 9.57 -9.20 -14.79
N ILE A 142 10.63 -9.19 -13.97
CA ILE A 142 10.99 -8.02 -13.15
C ILE A 142 11.29 -6.81 -14.02
N LEU A 143 12.06 -6.96 -15.11
CA LEU A 143 12.41 -5.84 -15.99
C LEU A 143 11.20 -5.28 -16.73
N LEU A 144 10.35 -6.15 -17.28
CA LEU A 144 9.13 -5.72 -17.99
C LEU A 144 8.13 -5.04 -17.05
N THR A 145 7.96 -5.59 -15.84
CA THR A 145 7.06 -5.01 -14.84
C THR A 145 7.63 -3.71 -14.28
N GLU A 146 8.95 -3.60 -14.14
CA GLU A 146 9.62 -2.36 -13.74
C GLU A 146 9.35 -1.21 -14.73
N GLU A 147 9.42 -1.47 -16.04
CA GLU A 147 9.12 -0.46 -17.05
C GLU A 147 7.72 0.16 -16.83
N VAL A 148 6.72 -0.70 -16.64
CA VAL A 148 5.33 -0.28 -16.37
C VAL A 148 5.21 0.40 -14.99
N LEU A 149 5.94 -0.09 -13.99
CA LEU A 149 5.96 0.49 -12.65
C LEU A 149 6.45 1.94 -12.66
N LEU A 150 7.51 2.24 -13.43
CA LEU A 150 8.06 3.60 -13.55
C LEU A 150 7.00 4.58 -14.10
N GLU A 151 6.27 4.17 -15.13
CA GLU A 151 5.15 4.93 -15.70
C GLU A 151 3.98 5.04 -14.70
N ALA A 152 3.62 3.94 -14.05
CA ALA A 152 2.58 3.90 -13.03
C ALA A 152 2.87 4.86 -11.87
N LEU A 153 4.13 5.09 -11.54
CA LEU A 153 4.55 6.02 -10.49
C LEU A 153 4.74 7.45 -11.00
N CYS A 154 4.52 7.75 -12.29
CA CYS A 154 4.87 9.05 -12.88
C CYS A 154 6.32 9.48 -12.59
N PHE A 155 7.24 8.52 -12.42
CA PHE A 155 8.61 8.78 -11.95
C PHE A 155 8.70 9.53 -10.59
N ASP A 156 7.63 9.53 -9.80
CA ASP A 156 7.56 10.10 -8.46
C ASP A 156 7.93 9.03 -7.42
N PHE A 157 9.23 8.96 -7.15
CA PHE A 157 9.83 7.99 -6.23
C PHE A 157 9.86 8.47 -4.78
N VAL A 158 9.45 9.71 -4.50
CA VAL A 158 9.48 10.26 -3.15
C VAL A 158 8.33 9.66 -2.34
N VAL A 159 8.70 9.03 -1.22
CA VAL A 159 7.76 8.42 -0.29
C VAL A 159 8.10 8.92 1.11
N GLU A 160 7.17 9.65 1.70
CA GLU A 160 7.23 10.02 3.10
C GLU A 160 6.81 8.82 3.97
N SER A 161 7.42 8.68 5.15
CA SER A 161 7.24 7.50 6.00
C SER A 161 6.62 7.87 7.34
N PRO A 162 5.57 7.16 7.82
CA PRO A 162 5.05 7.33 9.18
C PRO A 162 6.11 7.06 10.26
N HIS A 163 7.15 6.29 9.94
CA HIS A 163 8.24 6.02 10.88
C HIS A 163 9.12 7.25 11.11
N ALA A 164 9.30 8.11 10.11
CA ALA A 164 10.05 9.36 10.27
C ALA A 164 9.30 10.29 11.24
N GLU A 165 7.98 10.44 11.04
CA GLU A 165 7.09 11.19 11.92
C GLU A 165 7.09 10.65 13.36
N LEU A 166 7.12 9.31 13.52
CA LEU A 166 7.24 8.69 14.85
C LEU A 166 8.57 9.01 15.52
N VAL A 167 9.68 9.00 14.79
CA VAL A 167 11.00 9.37 15.35
C VAL A 167 10.97 10.81 15.86
N ASP A 168 10.43 11.74 15.09
CA ASP A 168 10.32 13.14 15.48
C ASP A 168 9.40 13.33 16.70
N LEU A 169 8.29 12.59 16.74
CA LEU A 169 7.39 12.55 17.89
C LEU A 169 8.09 11.99 19.14
N PHE A 170 8.82 10.87 19.02
CA PHE A 170 9.52 10.24 20.15
C PHE A 170 10.62 11.15 20.70
N ASN A 171 11.36 11.84 19.83
CA ASN A 171 12.38 12.81 20.25
C ASN A 171 11.78 14.00 21.02
N SER A 172 10.52 14.36 20.75
CA SER A 172 9.85 15.47 21.43
C SER A 172 9.18 15.09 22.77
N TYR A 173 8.68 13.86 22.89
CA TYR A 173 7.88 13.41 24.03
C TYR A 173 8.59 12.44 24.98
N ASP A 174 9.59 11.70 24.47
CA ASP A 174 10.27 10.59 25.13
C ASP A 174 9.30 9.57 25.79
N PRO A 175 8.43 8.91 25.00
CA PRO A 175 7.50 7.90 25.53
C PRO A 175 8.26 6.68 26.07
N ASP A 176 7.62 5.87 26.90
CA ASP A 176 8.21 4.62 27.36
C ASP A 176 8.56 3.68 26.18
N ILE A 177 9.65 2.92 26.35
CA ILE A 177 10.20 2.03 25.32
C ILE A 177 9.14 1.09 24.76
N LEU A 178 8.26 0.56 25.62
CA LEU A 178 7.22 -0.37 25.19
C LEU A 178 6.22 0.30 24.24
N THR A 179 5.79 1.53 24.54
CA THR A 179 4.96 2.33 23.63
C THR A 179 5.66 2.61 22.31
N GLN A 180 6.96 2.92 22.32
CA GLN A 180 7.75 3.13 21.10
C GLN A 180 7.77 1.87 20.23
N GLU A 181 8.06 0.71 20.82
CA GLU A 181 8.12 -0.58 20.12
C GLU A 181 6.77 -0.98 19.51
N TYR A 182 5.67 -0.80 20.26
CA TYR A 182 4.33 -1.05 19.74
C TYR A 182 3.97 -0.08 18.60
N ALA A 183 4.22 1.22 18.77
CA ALA A 183 3.92 2.21 17.74
C ALA A 183 4.72 1.95 16.45
N TRP A 184 6.00 1.61 16.58
CA TRP A 184 6.86 1.22 15.47
C TRP A 184 6.35 -0.04 14.75
N THR A 185 5.95 -1.06 15.51
CA THR A 185 5.41 -2.30 14.94
C THR A 185 4.08 -2.06 14.22
N ILE A 186 3.18 -1.27 14.80
CA ILE A 186 1.91 -0.92 14.16
C ILE A 186 2.14 -0.10 12.88
N ALA A 187 3.11 0.82 12.89
CA ALA A 187 3.49 1.57 11.69
C ALA A 187 4.04 0.65 10.59
N HIS A 188 4.84 -0.37 10.94
CA HIS A 188 5.30 -1.39 10.00
C HIS A 188 4.13 -2.16 9.37
N ASP A 189 3.16 -2.58 10.18
CA ASP A 189 1.98 -3.31 9.74
C ASP A 189 1.03 -2.44 8.90
N SER A 190 1.01 -1.12 9.13
CA SER A 190 0.16 -0.18 8.37
C SER A 190 0.38 -0.27 6.86
N TYR A 191 1.60 -0.59 6.40
CA TYR A 191 1.92 -0.78 5.00
C TYR A 191 1.27 -2.03 4.37
N ARG A 192 0.75 -2.97 5.16
CA ARG A 192 -0.07 -4.10 4.66
C ARG A 192 -1.51 -3.68 4.36
N THR A 193 -1.87 -2.46 4.74
CA THR A 193 -3.15 -1.81 4.46
C THR A 193 -2.95 -0.68 3.43
N PRO A 194 -4.01 -0.17 2.79
CA PRO A 194 -3.86 0.92 1.82
C PRO A 194 -3.70 2.30 2.49
N LEU A 195 -3.42 2.39 3.80
CA LEU A 195 -3.39 3.66 4.53
C LEU A 195 -2.45 4.71 3.91
N CYS A 196 -1.32 4.29 3.33
CA CYS A 196 -0.38 5.19 2.64
C CYS A 196 -0.95 5.84 1.36
N LEU A 197 -2.11 5.38 0.87
CA LEU A 197 -2.88 6.00 -0.21
C LEU A 197 -4.03 6.88 0.30
N LEU A 198 -4.39 6.77 1.57
CA LEU A 198 -5.60 7.39 2.11
C LEU A 198 -5.28 8.59 2.99
N TYR A 199 -4.19 8.51 3.76
CA TYR A 199 -3.88 9.51 4.76
C TYR A 199 -2.40 9.91 4.74
N PRO A 200 -2.07 11.17 5.05
CA PRO A 200 -0.69 11.62 5.22
C PRO A 200 0.06 10.84 6.32
N PRO A 201 1.40 10.70 6.20
CA PRO A 201 2.23 9.99 7.17
C PRO A 201 2.03 10.42 8.62
N ARG A 202 1.89 11.73 8.89
CA ARG A 202 1.65 12.25 10.25
C ARG A 202 0.36 11.73 10.89
N ILE A 203 -0.70 11.54 10.11
CA ILE A 203 -1.98 10.99 10.61
C ILE A 203 -1.80 9.51 10.94
N ILE A 204 -1.12 8.76 10.05
CA ILE A 204 -0.81 7.34 10.27
C ILE A 204 0.06 7.18 11.52
N ALA A 205 1.12 7.98 11.67
CA ALA A 205 2.02 7.96 12.82
C ALA A 205 1.28 8.24 14.13
N ALA A 206 0.44 9.27 14.18
CA ALA A 206 -0.39 9.57 15.33
C ALA A 206 -1.35 8.41 15.67
N ALA A 207 -1.98 7.80 14.66
CA ALA A 207 -2.85 6.63 14.88
C ALA A 207 -2.07 5.45 15.50
N CYS A 208 -0.89 5.14 14.96
CA CYS A 208 -0.03 4.08 15.48
C CYS A 208 0.37 4.35 16.94
N PHE A 209 0.75 5.58 17.26
CA PHE A 209 1.12 5.99 18.61
C PHE A 209 -0.04 5.90 19.61
N ILE A 210 -1.21 6.43 19.25
CA ILE A 210 -2.40 6.42 20.12
C ILE A 210 -2.90 4.99 20.35
N LEU A 211 -2.87 4.15 19.30
CA LEU A 211 -3.24 2.75 19.42
C LEU A 211 -2.24 1.98 20.28
N ALA A 212 -0.93 2.23 20.13
CA ALA A 212 0.11 1.65 20.98
C ALA A 212 -0.09 2.00 22.46
N GLN A 213 -0.33 3.28 22.77
CA GLN A 213 -0.64 3.70 24.14
C GLN A 213 -1.90 3.02 24.68
N ARG A 214 -2.94 2.88 23.85
CA ARG A 214 -4.17 2.18 24.24
C ARG A 214 -3.94 0.71 24.56
N VAL A 215 -3.00 0.05 23.86
CA VAL A 215 -2.58 -1.32 24.12
C VAL A 215 -1.80 -1.39 25.44
N VAL A 216 -0.82 -0.50 25.64
CA VAL A 216 0.05 -0.47 26.83
C VAL A 216 -0.74 -0.14 28.11
N ASP A 217 -1.65 0.83 28.04
CA ASP A 217 -2.46 1.25 29.19
C ASP A 217 -3.53 0.19 29.58
N GLY A 218 -3.82 -0.77 28.70
CA GLY A 218 -4.74 -1.88 28.96
C GLY A 218 -6.24 -1.51 28.88
N PRO A 219 -7.14 -2.50 29.05
CA PRO A 219 -8.57 -2.40 28.74
C PRO A 219 -9.34 -1.39 29.60
N ASN A 220 -8.87 -1.11 30.81
CA ASN A 220 -9.51 -0.18 31.74
C ASN A 220 -9.18 1.30 31.47
N SER A 221 -8.32 1.56 30.49
CA SER A 221 -7.95 2.92 30.08
C SER A 221 -9.02 3.56 29.17
N PRO A 222 -9.03 4.90 29.02
CA PRO A 222 -10.00 5.63 28.21
C PRO A 222 -10.11 5.06 26.79
N SER A 223 -11.32 5.14 26.24
CA SER A 223 -11.60 4.76 24.86
C SER A 223 -10.79 5.59 23.87
N LEU A 224 -10.68 5.10 22.63
CA LEU A 224 -10.03 5.86 21.57
C LEU A 224 -10.76 7.17 21.29
N ASP A 225 -12.10 7.20 21.37
CA ASP A 225 -12.90 8.43 21.23
C ASP A 225 -12.48 9.52 22.23
N LEU A 226 -12.26 9.16 23.50
CA LEU A 226 -11.79 10.12 24.50
C LEU A 226 -10.36 10.59 24.22
N ARG A 227 -9.50 9.69 23.73
CA ARG A 227 -8.10 10.00 23.41
C ARG A 227 -7.93 10.93 22.22
N ILE A 228 -8.84 10.87 21.24
CA ILE A 228 -8.82 11.72 20.04
C ILE A 228 -9.78 12.93 20.14
N SER A 229 -10.42 13.12 21.31
CA SER A 229 -11.35 14.24 21.49
C SER A 229 -10.65 15.60 21.45
N SER A 230 -11.27 16.57 20.77
CA SER A 230 -10.74 17.93 20.64
C SER A 230 -10.67 18.66 21.99
N THR A 231 -11.56 18.34 22.92
CA THR A 231 -11.70 19.04 24.21
C THR A 231 -10.87 18.36 25.32
N PRO A 232 -10.15 19.10 26.19
CA PRO A 232 -9.49 18.51 27.35
C PRO A 232 -10.49 17.88 28.33
N PRO A 233 -10.23 16.65 28.84
CA PRO A 233 -11.11 16.02 29.84
C PRO A 233 -11.15 16.81 31.18
N SER A 234 -10.16 17.67 31.44
CA SER A 234 -10.03 18.45 32.69
C SER A 234 -10.92 19.69 32.78
N ALA A 235 -11.75 20.00 31.79
CA ALA A 235 -12.64 21.17 31.85
C ALA A 235 -13.79 21.04 32.88
N SER A 236 -13.98 19.86 33.51
CA SER A 236 -15.14 19.62 34.39
C SER A 236 -14.86 19.29 35.86
N LEU A 237 -13.63 18.99 36.30
CA LEU A 237 -13.37 18.67 37.72
C LEU A 237 -11.94 19.03 38.19
N PRO A 238 -11.77 19.63 39.39
CA PRO A 238 -10.46 19.81 40.02
C PRO A 238 -9.99 18.49 40.65
N THR A 239 -8.87 17.93 40.16
CA THR A 239 -8.23 16.72 40.74
C THR A 239 -6.91 17.05 41.46
N PRO A 240 -6.53 16.27 42.51
CA PRO A 240 -5.33 16.51 43.31
C PRO A 240 -4.04 16.16 42.53
N PRO A 241 -2.86 16.62 42.99
CA PRO A 241 -1.59 16.41 42.28
C PRO A 241 -1.17 14.94 42.39
N SER A 242 -1.38 14.17 41.32
CA SER A 242 -0.78 12.84 41.13
C SER A 242 0.33 12.95 40.10
N ASN A 243 1.54 12.50 40.44
CA ASN A 243 2.77 12.59 39.63
C ASN A 243 2.79 11.69 38.37
N LYS A 244 1.63 11.25 37.89
CA LYS A 244 1.46 10.70 36.54
C LYS A 244 0.17 11.28 35.97
N PRO A 245 0.21 12.06 34.89
CA PRO A 245 -1.02 12.54 34.27
C PRO A 245 -1.87 11.32 33.88
N PRO A 246 -3.21 11.39 34.04
CA PRO A 246 -4.08 10.32 33.60
C PRO A 246 -3.84 10.03 32.11
N SER A 247 -4.02 8.78 31.71
CA SER A 247 -3.77 8.24 30.36
C SER A 247 -4.23 9.05 29.13
N PRO A 248 -5.29 9.90 29.11
CA PRO A 248 -5.62 10.66 27.90
C PRO A 248 -4.62 11.78 27.60
N ASP A 249 -3.92 12.32 28.61
CA ASP A 249 -2.95 13.42 28.41
C ASP A 249 -1.77 12.98 27.55
N ARG A 250 -1.39 11.70 27.62
CA ARG A 250 -0.27 11.13 26.84
C ARG A 250 -0.59 10.97 25.36
N SER A 251 -1.83 10.61 25.04
CA SER A 251 -2.31 10.50 23.65
C SER A 251 -2.57 11.87 23.04
N ARG A 252 -2.99 12.82 23.88
CA ARG A 252 -3.22 14.20 23.49
C ARG A 252 -1.96 14.90 22.99
N PHE A 253 -0.80 14.56 23.54
CA PHE A 253 0.48 15.12 23.09
C PHE A 253 0.66 14.98 21.58
N ALA A 254 0.34 13.83 20.98
CA ALA A 254 0.46 13.64 19.53
C ALA A 254 -0.49 14.56 18.75
N LEU A 255 -1.71 14.79 19.25
CA LEU A 255 -2.67 15.70 18.61
C LEU A 255 -2.18 17.15 18.63
N GLU A 256 -1.60 17.57 19.77
CA GLU A 256 -1.06 18.91 19.97
C GLU A 256 0.23 19.11 19.17
N TYR A 257 1.10 18.10 19.14
CA TYR A 257 2.35 18.11 18.37
C TYR A 257 2.10 18.30 16.87
N PHE A 258 1.16 17.53 16.30
CA PHE A 258 0.80 17.65 14.88
C PHE A 258 -0.24 18.73 14.57
N ALA A 259 -0.76 19.42 15.59
CA ALA A 259 -1.76 20.48 15.51
C ALA A 259 -2.98 20.11 14.63
N PHE A 260 -3.58 18.94 14.86
CA PHE A 260 -4.68 18.45 14.03
C PHE A 260 -5.94 19.32 14.11
N ASN A 261 -6.52 19.63 12.94
CA ASN A 261 -7.84 20.24 12.84
C ASN A 261 -8.97 19.17 12.89
N GLU A 262 -10.24 19.59 12.85
CA GLU A 262 -11.40 18.67 12.96
C GLU A 262 -11.47 17.62 11.83
N GLU A 263 -11.12 18.00 10.59
CA GLU A 263 -11.08 17.09 9.44
C GLU A 263 -9.97 16.02 9.59
N GLU A 264 -8.84 16.43 10.13
CA GLU A 264 -7.71 15.55 10.40
C GLU A 264 -7.96 14.62 11.58
N LEU A 265 -8.71 15.07 12.59
CA LEU A 265 -9.19 14.21 13.68
C LEU A 265 -10.17 13.14 13.18
N ALA A 266 -11.03 13.48 12.20
CA ALA A 266 -11.89 12.48 11.54
C ALA A 266 -11.03 11.48 10.73
N SER A 267 -10.03 11.96 9.99
CA SER A 267 -9.07 11.12 9.27
C SER A 267 -8.28 10.19 10.20
N LEU A 268 -7.88 10.69 11.38
CA LEU A 268 -7.22 9.92 12.42
C LEU A 268 -8.14 8.82 12.98
N ALA A 269 -9.41 9.14 13.24
CA ALA A 269 -10.41 8.18 13.69
C ALA A 269 -10.60 7.05 12.66
N ASP A 270 -10.70 7.39 11.37
CA ASP A 270 -10.81 6.39 10.30
C ASP A 270 -9.54 5.56 10.12
N THR A 271 -8.37 6.16 10.28
CA THR A 271 -7.08 5.44 10.28
C THR A 271 -7.04 4.39 11.39
N LEU A 272 -7.38 4.78 12.62
CA LEU A 272 -7.49 3.86 13.76
C LEU A 272 -8.48 2.73 13.48
N ARG A 273 -9.63 3.05 12.90
CA ARG A 273 -10.65 2.07 12.53
C ARG A 273 -10.13 1.05 11.52
N ILE A 274 -9.44 1.49 10.46
CA ILE A 274 -8.84 0.60 9.44
C ILE A 274 -7.80 -0.33 10.06
N LEU A 275 -6.92 0.18 10.94
CA LEU A 275 -5.93 -0.64 11.64
C LEU A 275 -6.60 -1.71 12.52
N ILE A 276 -7.62 -1.34 13.29
CA ILE A 276 -8.35 -2.27 14.16
C ILE A 276 -9.10 -3.31 13.32
N GLU A 277 -9.77 -2.91 12.23
CA GLU A 277 -10.40 -3.83 11.29
C GLU A 277 -9.37 -4.84 10.74
N PHE A 278 -8.21 -4.36 10.29
CA PHE A 278 -7.12 -5.21 9.80
C PHE A 278 -6.63 -6.21 10.85
N TYR A 279 -6.38 -5.78 12.09
CA TYR A 279 -5.95 -6.69 13.16
C TYR A 279 -7.05 -7.68 13.59
N SER A 280 -8.32 -7.28 13.52
CA SER A 280 -9.45 -8.10 13.95
C SER A 280 -9.64 -9.37 13.10
N VAL A 281 -9.24 -9.32 11.82
CA VAL A 281 -9.40 -10.40 10.84
C VAL A 281 -8.18 -11.32 10.73
N GLN A 282 -7.06 -10.98 11.39
CA GLN A 282 -5.86 -11.83 11.39
C GLN A 282 -6.10 -13.14 12.15
N ASP A 283 -5.36 -14.18 11.79
CA ASP A 283 -5.43 -15.47 12.47
C ASP A 283 -4.80 -15.38 13.88
N LYS A 284 -5.68 -15.28 14.88
CA LYS A 284 -5.31 -15.21 16.30
C LYS A 284 -4.71 -16.51 16.83
N THR A 285 -4.95 -17.65 16.16
CA THR A 285 -4.34 -18.93 16.57
C THR A 285 -2.85 -18.95 16.26
N MET A 286 -2.46 -18.38 15.12
CA MET A 286 -1.06 -18.22 14.73
C MET A 286 -0.40 -17.02 15.42
N HIS A 287 -1.18 -16.01 15.78
CA HIS A 287 -0.68 -14.78 16.39
C HIS A 287 -1.43 -14.39 17.68
N PRO A 288 -1.26 -15.12 18.80
CA PRO A 288 -1.98 -14.87 20.05
C PRO A 288 -1.76 -13.46 20.62
N HIS A 289 -0.59 -12.87 20.38
CA HIS A 289 -0.22 -11.52 20.83
C HIS A 289 -1.10 -10.42 20.22
N LEU A 290 -1.74 -10.66 19.07
CA LEU A 290 -2.68 -9.71 18.46
C LEU A 290 -4.04 -9.67 19.16
N SER A 291 -4.31 -10.58 20.10
CA SER A 291 -5.61 -10.62 20.80
C SER A 291 -5.91 -9.31 21.53
N THR A 292 -4.89 -8.68 22.13
CA THR A 292 -5.05 -7.41 22.86
C THR A 292 -5.54 -6.30 21.94
N ILE A 293 -4.85 -6.06 20.82
CA ILE A 293 -5.18 -5.00 19.87
C ILE A 293 -6.52 -5.26 19.17
N ALA A 294 -6.82 -6.52 18.86
CA ALA A 294 -8.07 -6.93 18.20
C ALA A 294 -9.33 -6.82 19.08
N THR A 295 -9.20 -6.60 20.40
CA THR A 295 -10.34 -6.37 21.32
C THR A 295 -10.66 -4.88 21.51
N ILE A 296 -9.80 -3.99 21.02
CA ILE A 296 -10.01 -2.54 21.13
C ILE A 296 -11.18 -2.13 20.22
N SER A 297 -12.12 -1.36 20.76
CA SER A 297 -13.24 -0.82 19.98
C SER A 297 -12.76 0.36 19.13
N ALA A 298 -13.14 0.36 17.85
CA ALA A 298 -12.83 1.44 16.93
C ALA A 298 -13.54 2.76 17.34
N PRO A 299 -12.96 3.93 17.00
CA PRO A 299 -13.62 5.20 17.22
C PRO A 299 -14.99 5.30 16.54
N THR A 300 -15.89 6.09 17.14
CA THR A 300 -17.27 6.29 16.71
C THR A 300 -17.56 7.70 16.21
N ILE A 301 -16.55 8.59 16.21
CA ILE A 301 -16.66 9.98 15.73
C ILE A 301 -17.03 10.04 14.25
N THR A 302 -16.51 9.12 13.43
CA THR A 302 -16.81 9.07 12.00
C THR A 302 -18.08 8.25 11.71
N PRO A 303 -18.84 8.62 10.65
CA PRO A 303 -20.07 7.91 10.30
C PRO A 303 -19.80 6.42 10.07
N PRO A 304 -20.74 5.53 10.46
CA PRO A 304 -20.56 4.11 10.28
C PRO A 304 -20.45 3.77 8.79
N ARG A 305 -19.40 3.04 8.43
CA ARG A 305 -19.20 2.44 7.10
C ARG A 305 -19.08 0.92 7.20
N ALA A 306 -19.27 0.24 6.07
CA ALA A 306 -18.97 -1.18 5.96
C ALA A 306 -17.48 -1.43 6.27
N ASN A 307 -17.19 -2.54 6.96
CA ASN A 307 -15.81 -2.94 7.25
C ASN A 307 -15.08 -3.27 5.93
N LEU A 308 -13.83 -2.83 5.81
CA LEU A 308 -13.01 -3.10 4.63
C LEU A 308 -12.49 -4.53 4.59
N TYR A 309 -12.25 -5.10 5.77
CA TYR A 309 -11.67 -6.42 5.94
C TYR A 309 -12.71 -7.40 6.46
N GLY A 310 -12.84 -8.54 5.80
CA GLY A 310 -13.50 -9.73 6.35
C GLY A 310 -12.49 -10.84 6.64
N SER A 311 -13.00 -12.02 7.00
CA SER A 311 -12.16 -13.13 7.47
C SER A 311 -11.25 -13.66 6.35
N PHE A 312 -9.94 -13.46 6.49
CA PHE A 312 -8.94 -13.90 5.53
C PHE A 312 -8.96 -15.41 5.26
N SER A 313 -9.38 -16.23 6.24
CA SER A 313 -9.54 -17.68 6.07
C SER A 313 -10.58 -18.05 5.01
N ARG A 314 -11.58 -17.19 4.76
CA ARG A 314 -12.59 -17.42 3.71
C ARG A 314 -12.03 -17.16 2.31
N LEU A 315 -11.04 -16.27 2.20
CA LEU A 315 -10.42 -15.86 0.94
C LEU A 315 -9.24 -16.75 0.56
N SER A 316 -8.57 -17.38 1.53
CA SER A 316 -7.49 -18.34 1.27
C SER A 316 -7.96 -19.66 0.66
N GLY A 317 -9.27 -19.96 0.70
CA GLY A 317 -9.86 -21.24 0.34
C GLY A 317 -9.94 -21.57 -1.16
N THR A 318 -9.47 -20.70 -2.05
CA THR A 318 -9.41 -20.97 -3.49
C THR A 318 -7.97 -21.20 -3.95
N THR A 319 -7.53 -22.45 -4.11
CA THR A 319 -6.39 -22.87 -4.96
C THR A 319 -6.41 -24.40 -5.17
N PRO A 320 -5.81 -25.00 -6.23
CA PRO A 320 -5.19 -24.41 -7.42
C PRO A 320 -5.67 -25.06 -8.75
N ALA A 321 -6.13 -24.26 -9.72
CA ALA A 321 -6.17 -24.67 -11.12
C ALA A 321 -5.91 -23.44 -11.98
N GLU A 322 -5.13 -23.63 -13.05
CA GLU A 322 -4.72 -22.64 -14.05
C GLU A 322 -3.43 -21.86 -13.75
N SER A 323 -2.33 -22.61 -13.69
CA SER A 323 -1.15 -22.25 -14.47
C SER A 323 -1.43 -22.41 -15.97
N SER A 324 -2.35 -21.63 -16.53
CA SER A 324 -2.40 -21.40 -17.97
C SER A 324 -1.60 -20.12 -18.23
N ARG A 325 -0.42 -20.35 -18.80
CA ARG A 325 0.48 -19.31 -19.31
C ARG A 325 -0.33 -18.36 -20.20
N LEU A 326 -0.37 -17.08 -19.85
CA LEU A 326 -0.64 -16.06 -20.84
C LEU A 326 0.65 -15.90 -21.65
N ASP A 327 0.57 -16.39 -22.90
CA ASP A 327 1.53 -16.06 -23.94
C ASP A 327 1.50 -14.53 -24.09
N ILE A 328 2.59 -13.86 -23.75
CA ILE A 328 2.71 -12.40 -23.84
C ILE A 328 2.65 -12.06 -25.33
N GLY A 329 1.45 -11.70 -25.79
CA GLY A 329 1.21 -11.14 -27.11
C GLY A 329 1.93 -9.80 -27.24
N LEU A 330 3.12 -9.84 -27.82
CA LEU A 330 3.88 -8.68 -28.25
C LEU A 330 3.04 -7.79 -29.19
N GLY A 331 2.88 -6.53 -28.79
CA GLY A 331 2.74 -5.38 -29.68
C GLY A 331 1.35 -5.12 -30.26
N ARG A 332 0.57 -4.22 -29.62
CA ARG A 332 -0.33 -3.30 -30.33
C ARG A 332 -0.42 -1.96 -29.59
N THR A 333 0.12 -0.92 -30.19
CA THR A 333 -0.27 0.48 -29.95
C THR A 333 -1.74 0.67 -30.38
N PRO A 334 -2.57 1.44 -29.66
CA PRO A 334 -3.96 1.67 -30.06
C PRO A 334 -4.02 2.70 -31.18
N ASN A 335 -4.49 2.30 -32.36
CA ASN A 335 -4.84 3.24 -33.43
C ASN A 335 -6.19 3.91 -33.11
N SER A 336 -6.18 5.24 -33.11
CA SER A 336 -7.36 6.10 -33.10
C SER A 336 -8.29 5.78 -34.27
N SER A 337 -9.59 5.63 -34.03
CA SER A 337 -10.59 5.60 -35.09
C SER A 337 -11.74 6.57 -34.80
N HIS A 338 -11.80 7.65 -35.57
CA HIS A 338 -12.98 8.46 -35.81
C HIS A 338 -13.05 8.78 -37.30
N GLY A 339 -14.22 8.45 -37.91
CA GLY A 339 -14.65 8.79 -39.27
C GLY A 339 -14.16 7.81 -40.34
N GLY A 340 -14.98 7.21 -41.21
CA GLY A 340 -16.39 7.38 -41.54
C GLY A 340 -16.60 6.94 -43.01
N GLN A 341 -17.64 6.13 -43.24
CA GLN A 341 -18.39 5.88 -44.49
C GLN A 341 -17.75 5.10 -45.66
N THR A 342 -18.39 3.96 -45.96
CA THR A 342 -18.48 3.23 -47.25
C THR A 342 -19.22 4.08 -48.31
N PRO A 343 -19.11 3.76 -49.63
CA PRO A 343 -19.92 2.67 -50.21
C PRO A 343 -19.24 1.80 -51.28
N GLU A 344 -19.80 0.60 -51.43
CA GLU A 344 -19.49 -0.45 -52.41
C GLU A 344 -19.81 -0.04 -53.85
N VAL A 345 -19.07 -0.63 -54.81
CA VAL A 345 -19.54 -0.84 -56.19
C VAL A 345 -19.16 -2.25 -56.65
N ASN A 346 -20.20 -2.98 -57.04
CA ASN A 346 -20.21 -4.29 -57.70
C ASN A 346 -19.45 -4.32 -59.03
N GLY A 347 -18.87 -5.49 -59.38
CA GLY A 347 -18.37 -5.75 -60.73
C GLY A 347 -17.87 -7.17 -60.96
N ASN A 348 -18.76 -8.03 -61.48
CA ASN A 348 -18.51 -9.32 -62.11
C ASN A 348 -17.16 -9.47 -62.85
N SER A 349 -16.53 -10.66 -62.76
CA SER A 349 -16.39 -11.57 -63.92
C SER A 349 -15.54 -12.82 -63.65
N GLN A 350 -16.14 -13.98 -63.96
CA GLN A 350 -15.58 -15.12 -64.70
C GLN A 350 -14.50 -16.01 -64.06
N THR A 351 -14.92 -17.22 -63.71
CA THR A 351 -14.15 -18.48 -63.89
C THR A 351 -14.20 -18.89 -65.38
N PRO A 352 -13.28 -19.75 -65.90
CA PRO A 352 -13.46 -21.20 -65.71
C PRO A 352 -12.16 -22.06 -65.65
N ASN A 353 -12.29 -23.17 -64.92
CA ASN A 353 -11.79 -24.55 -65.15
C ASN A 353 -10.50 -24.85 -65.93
N GLY A 354 -9.72 -25.79 -65.37
CA GLY A 354 -8.85 -26.69 -66.15
C GLY A 354 -7.95 -27.61 -65.32
N LYS A 355 -8.45 -28.79 -64.91
CA LYS A 355 -7.66 -30.02 -64.63
C LYS A 355 -7.30 -30.68 -65.98
N PRO A 356 -6.20 -31.46 -66.14
CA PRO A 356 -5.99 -32.80 -65.53
C PRO A 356 -4.54 -33.04 -65.01
N VAL A 357 -4.32 -33.86 -63.97
CA VAL A 357 -3.94 -35.30 -64.00
C VAL A 357 -2.78 -35.61 -64.96
N ASP A 358 -1.59 -35.89 -64.44
CA ASP A 358 -0.99 -37.22 -64.60
C ASP A 358 0.19 -37.49 -63.64
N SER A 359 0.40 -38.78 -63.42
CA SER A 359 1.24 -39.42 -62.41
C SER A 359 2.56 -39.97 -62.96
N SER A 360 3.50 -40.21 -62.04
CA SER A 360 4.56 -41.23 -62.10
C SER A 360 5.77 -40.98 -63.02
N SER A 361 6.90 -40.65 -62.41
CA SER A 361 8.14 -41.48 -62.39
C SER A 361 9.07 -40.99 -61.29
#